data_AF-A0A4Q3T7C9-F1
#
_entry.id   AF-A0A4Q3T7C9-F1
#
_cell.length_a   1.000
_cell.length_b   1.000
_cell.length_c   1.000
_cell.angle_alpha   90.00
_cell.angle_beta   90.00
_cell.angle_gamma   90.00
#
_symmetry.space_group_name_H-M   'P 1'
#
loop_
_entity.id
_entity.type
_entity.pdbx_description
1 polymer ?
#
loop_
_entity_poly.entity_id
_entity_poly.type
_entity_poly.pdbx_seq_one_letter_code
_entity_poly.pdbx_strand_id
1 'polypeptide(L)'
;MFPQRLDSPLAYDIAKAMMDGFNRHYRLFRTESARAKHRFETADWHGQQRAQRERIEFYDLRVKEASARLEKEFKAGEQPMDVWQQVKLHYIGLLVDHHQPELAETFFNSVTTKILHRTHFHNDFIFVRPAVSTEYIENDEPAALPTYRAYYPSRSNLHSTLQAVIDNFRLQREFEDLARDTAQVLAAIEPRIAHMTLRANFQ
;
A
#
# COMPACT_ATOMS: atom_id res chain seq x y z
N MET A 1 -23.03 -20.39 -10.95
CA MET A 1 -23.48 -21.23 -9.82
C MET A 1 -22.36 -21.24 -8.80
N PHE A 2 -22.63 -20.93 -7.54
CA PHE A 2 -21.60 -20.90 -6.49
C PHE A 2 -21.10 -22.34 -6.21
N PRO A 3 -19.78 -22.58 -6.04
CA PRO A 3 -19.26 -23.92 -5.82
C PRO A 3 -19.75 -24.45 -4.46
N GLN A 4 -20.36 -25.64 -4.45
CA GLN A 4 -20.84 -26.28 -3.23
C GLN A 4 -19.71 -26.96 -2.43
N ARG A 5 -18.56 -27.20 -3.07
CA ARG A 5 -17.36 -27.83 -2.48
C ARG A 5 -16.10 -27.14 -3.02
N LEU A 6 -15.04 -27.14 -2.20
CA LEU A 6 -13.68 -26.73 -2.59
C LEU A 6 -12.83 -27.99 -2.74
N ASP A 7 -12.90 -28.63 -3.90
CA ASP A 7 -12.31 -29.93 -4.20
C ASP A 7 -11.30 -29.91 -5.35
N SER A 8 -11.06 -28.75 -5.96
CA SER A 8 -10.01 -28.59 -6.96
C SER A 8 -8.65 -28.80 -6.32
N PRO A 9 -7.83 -29.75 -6.80
CA PRO A 9 -6.50 -30.00 -6.25
C PRO A 9 -5.51 -28.87 -6.56
N LEU A 10 -5.84 -27.95 -7.47
CA LEU A 10 -4.96 -26.87 -7.92
C LEU A 10 -5.38 -25.49 -7.43
N ALA A 11 -6.64 -25.30 -7.05
CA ALA A 11 -7.19 -23.96 -6.79
C ALA A 11 -6.45 -23.22 -5.66
N TYR A 12 -6.11 -23.93 -4.58
CA TYR A 12 -5.34 -23.36 -3.48
C TYR A 12 -3.93 -22.94 -3.92
N ASP A 13 -3.22 -23.78 -4.68
CA ASP A 13 -1.85 -23.50 -5.13
C ASP A 13 -1.79 -22.31 -6.09
N ILE A 14 -2.79 -22.19 -6.99
CA ILE A 14 -2.95 -21.00 -7.85
C ILE A 14 -3.18 -19.76 -7.00
N ALA A 15 -4.10 -19.79 -6.03
CA ALA A 15 -4.39 -18.65 -5.16
C ALA A 15 -3.15 -18.22 -4.36
N LYS A 16 -2.41 -19.19 -3.82
CA LYS A 16 -1.16 -18.95 -3.11
C LYS A 16 -0.08 -18.34 -4.02
N ALA A 17 0.08 -18.88 -5.24
CA ALA A 17 1.03 -18.35 -6.20
C ALA A 17 0.69 -16.91 -6.65
N MET A 18 -0.60 -16.56 -6.76
CA MET A 18 -1.07 -15.19 -6.98
C MET A 18 -0.71 -14.28 -5.79
N MET A 19 -0.98 -14.74 -4.56
CA MET A 19 -0.67 -13.99 -3.34
C MET A 19 0.83 -13.74 -3.19
N ASP A 20 1.66 -14.74 -3.49
CA ASP A 20 3.13 -14.61 -3.51
C ASP A 20 3.59 -13.57 -4.53
N GLY A 21 2.96 -13.54 -5.71
CA GLY A 21 3.20 -12.54 -6.75
C GLY A 21 2.90 -11.12 -6.26
N PHE A 22 1.75 -10.93 -5.60
CA PHE A 22 1.39 -9.67 -4.97
C PHE A 22 2.37 -9.26 -3.87
N ASN A 23 2.68 -10.17 -2.95
CA ASN A 23 3.61 -9.92 -1.84
C ASN A 23 5.02 -9.58 -2.32
N ARG A 24 5.46 -10.18 -3.42
CA ARG A 24 6.71 -9.79 -4.08
C ARG A 24 6.63 -8.38 -4.65
N HIS A 25 5.54 -8.03 -5.34
CA HIS A 25 5.32 -6.68 -5.85
C HIS A 25 5.37 -5.64 -4.72
N TYR A 26 4.55 -5.86 -3.68
CA TYR A 26 4.41 -4.90 -2.60
C TYR A 26 5.71 -4.70 -1.82
N ARG A 27 6.48 -5.77 -1.56
CA ARG A 27 7.82 -5.66 -0.95
C ARG A 27 8.79 -4.82 -1.77
N LEU A 28 8.85 -5.01 -3.10
CA LEU A 28 9.71 -4.23 -3.98
C LEU A 28 9.29 -2.76 -4.00
N PHE A 29 7.99 -2.50 -4.11
CA PHE A 29 7.43 -1.15 -4.06
C PHE A 29 7.75 -0.42 -2.76
N ARG A 30 7.60 -1.10 -1.61
CA ARG A 30 7.92 -0.57 -0.28
C ARG A 30 9.42 -0.29 -0.13
N THR A 31 10.26 -1.22 -0.58
CA THR A 31 11.73 -1.07 -0.56
C THR A 31 12.16 0.15 -1.36
N GLU A 32 11.60 0.31 -2.56
CA GLU A 32 11.96 1.42 -3.44
C GLU A 32 11.46 2.76 -2.89
N SER A 33 10.28 2.77 -2.27
CA SER A 33 9.72 3.97 -1.63
C SER A 33 10.53 4.38 -0.39
N ALA A 34 11.01 3.42 0.41
CA ALA A 34 11.85 3.70 1.59
C ALA A 34 13.18 4.38 1.23
N ARG A 35 13.72 4.12 0.03
CA ARG A 35 14.95 4.73 -0.49
C ARG A 35 14.80 6.20 -0.89
N ALA A 36 13.58 6.72 -1.01
CA ALA A 36 13.36 8.11 -1.41
C ALA A 36 13.98 9.11 -0.41
N LYS A 37 13.91 8.82 0.90
CA LYS A 37 14.55 9.65 1.94
C LYS A 37 16.06 9.76 1.71
N HIS A 38 16.72 8.61 1.50
CA HIS A 38 18.16 8.59 1.24
C HIS A 38 18.54 9.39 -0.01
N ARG A 39 17.81 9.22 -1.11
CA ARG A 39 18.07 9.98 -2.36
C ARG A 39 17.90 11.49 -2.19
N PHE A 40 16.89 11.91 -1.44
CA PHE A 40 16.72 13.31 -1.07
C PHE A 40 17.92 13.80 -0.26
N GLU A 41 18.34 13.04 0.76
CA GLU A 41 19.47 13.37 1.62
C GLU A 41 20.81 13.38 0.88
N THR A 42 20.98 12.60 -0.18
CA THR A 42 22.19 12.63 -1.01
C THR A 42 22.10 13.58 -2.20
N ALA A 43 20.99 14.31 -2.35
CA ALA A 43 20.70 15.16 -3.51
C ALA A 43 20.76 14.40 -4.86
N ASP A 44 20.42 13.10 -4.88
CA ASP A 44 20.39 12.28 -6.09
C ASP A 44 19.07 12.47 -6.86
N TRP A 45 18.95 13.63 -7.50
CA TRP A 45 17.74 14.02 -8.23
C TRP A 45 17.48 13.13 -9.45
N HIS A 46 18.53 12.76 -10.17
CA HIS A 46 18.41 11.86 -11.33
C HIS A 46 18.01 10.44 -10.90
N GLY A 47 18.57 9.93 -9.80
CA GLY A 47 18.16 8.66 -9.22
C GLY A 47 16.70 8.69 -8.76
N GLN A 48 16.24 9.79 -8.16
CA GLN A 48 14.84 9.91 -7.73
C GLN A 48 13.87 9.92 -8.93
N GLN A 49 14.23 10.58 -10.04
CA GLN A 49 13.43 10.56 -11.27
C GLN A 49 13.37 9.17 -11.91
N ARG A 50 14.51 8.46 -11.98
CA ARG A 50 14.56 7.08 -12.49
C ARG A 50 13.73 6.14 -11.64
N ALA A 51 13.89 6.20 -10.32
CA ALA A 51 13.15 5.39 -9.36
C ALA A 51 11.63 5.54 -9.49
N GLN A 52 11.14 6.77 -9.68
CA GLN A 52 9.71 7.00 -9.89
C GLN A 52 9.20 6.37 -11.18
N ARG A 53 9.97 6.42 -12.28
CA ARG A 53 9.60 5.75 -13.53
C ARG A 53 9.55 4.23 -13.34
N GLU A 54 10.60 3.66 -12.76
CA GLU A 54 10.70 2.22 -12.53
C GLU A 54 9.56 1.71 -11.61
N ARG A 55 9.21 2.49 -10.58
CA ARG A 55 8.10 2.17 -9.67
C ARG A 55 6.75 2.07 -10.38
N ILE A 56 6.50 2.88 -11.41
CA ILE A 56 5.27 2.79 -12.23
C ILE A 56 5.29 1.50 -13.06
N GLU A 57 6.42 1.19 -13.70
CA GLU A 57 6.56 0.00 -14.56
C GLU A 57 6.53 -1.32 -13.77
N PHE A 58 6.88 -1.29 -12.48
CA PHE A 58 6.90 -2.48 -11.63
C PHE A 58 5.55 -3.18 -11.54
N TYR A 59 4.43 -2.47 -11.46
CA TYR A 59 3.13 -3.13 -11.30
C TYR A 59 2.82 -4.04 -12.50
N ASP A 60 2.85 -3.48 -13.70
CA ASP A 60 2.56 -4.23 -14.94
C ASP A 60 3.53 -5.38 -15.16
N LEU A 61 4.82 -5.17 -14.83
CA LEU A 61 5.83 -6.22 -14.89
C LEU A 61 5.53 -7.35 -13.90
N ARG A 62 5.16 -7.03 -12.65
CA ARG A 62 4.80 -8.05 -11.65
C ARG A 62 3.54 -8.82 -12.02
N VAL A 63 2.53 -8.15 -12.59
CA VAL A 63 1.34 -8.83 -13.13
C VAL A 63 1.73 -9.77 -14.28
N LYS A 64 2.58 -9.32 -15.23
CA LYS A 64 3.09 -10.18 -16.32
C LYS A 64 3.83 -11.40 -15.79
N GLU A 65 4.73 -11.23 -14.83
CA GLU A 65 5.48 -12.33 -14.22
C GLU A 65 4.56 -13.33 -13.51
N ALA A 66 3.58 -12.84 -12.73
CA ALA A 66 2.61 -13.68 -12.07
C ALA A 66 1.76 -14.47 -13.08
N SER A 67 1.23 -13.81 -14.12
CA SER A 67 0.47 -14.50 -15.17
C SER A 67 1.30 -15.56 -15.89
N ALA A 68 2.54 -15.24 -16.27
CA ALA A 68 3.42 -16.19 -16.95
C ALA A 68 3.78 -17.40 -16.06
N ARG A 69 3.99 -17.16 -14.76
CA ARG A 69 4.22 -18.23 -13.78
C ARG A 69 3.01 -19.15 -13.68
N LEU A 70 1.82 -18.58 -13.53
CA LEU A 70 0.58 -19.35 -13.41
C LEU A 70 0.30 -20.18 -14.66
N GLU A 71 0.54 -19.61 -15.83
CA GLU A 71 0.39 -20.33 -17.09
C GLU A 71 1.38 -21.50 -17.22
N LYS A 72 2.63 -21.28 -16.81
CA LYS A 72 3.69 -22.30 -16.84
C LYS A 72 3.43 -23.43 -15.85
N GLU A 73 3.08 -23.12 -14.61
CA GLU A 73 2.97 -24.08 -13.50
C GLU A 73 1.62 -24.81 -13.50
N PHE A 74 0.54 -24.13 -13.88
CA PHE A 74 -0.82 -24.64 -13.69
C PHE A 74 -1.67 -24.65 -14.96
N LYS A 75 -1.13 -24.24 -16.13
CA LYS A 75 -1.94 -24.06 -17.36
C LYS A 75 -3.17 -23.20 -17.09
N ALA A 76 -2.97 -22.10 -16.36
CA ALA A 76 -4.04 -21.33 -15.73
C ALA A 76 -5.12 -20.85 -16.73
N GLY A 77 -4.75 -20.54 -17.98
CA GLY A 77 -5.68 -20.19 -19.04
C GLY A 77 -6.52 -21.35 -19.58
N GLU A 78 -6.07 -22.59 -19.40
CA GLU A 78 -6.79 -23.81 -19.78
C GLU A 78 -7.68 -24.34 -18.63
N GLN A 79 -7.52 -23.82 -17.41
CA GLN A 79 -8.31 -24.26 -16.26
C GLN A 79 -9.79 -23.87 -16.39
N PRO A 80 -10.72 -24.79 -16.08
CA PRO A 80 -12.15 -24.50 -16.18
C PRO A 80 -12.61 -23.46 -15.14
N MET A 81 -13.75 -22.82 -15.41
CA MET A 81 -14.24 -21.69 -14.63
C MET A 81 -14.59 -22.06 -13.17
N ASP A 82 -15.02 -23.29 -12.93
CA ASP A 82 -15.27 -23.81 -11.58
C ASP A 82 -13.99 -23.79 -10.72
N VAL A 83 -12.83 -24.11 -11.29
CA VAL A 83 -11.53 -23.98 -10.62
C VAL A 83 -11.28 -22.52 -10.26
N TRP A 84 -11.50 -21.58 -11.18
CA TRP A 84 -11.29 -20.15 -10.92
C TRP A 84 -12.21 -19.57 -9.83
N GLN A 85 -13.43 -20.07 -9.69
CA GLN A 85 -14.30 -19.72 -8.56
C GLN A 85 -13.69 -20.19 -7.23
N GLN A 86 -13.18 -21.42 -7.19
CA GLN A 86 -12.49 -21.96 -6.01
C GLN A 86 -11.19 -21.19 -5.70
N VAL A 87 -10.42 -20.79 -6.73
CA VAL A 87 -9.22 -19.96 -6.59
C VAL A 87 -9.57 -18.65 -5.88
N LYS A 88 -10.62 -17.95 -6.32
CA LYS A 88 -11.07 -16.71 -5.68
C LYS A 88 -11.47 -16.93 -4.22
N LEU A 89 -12.17 -18.02 -3.89
CA LEU A 89 -12.54 -18.35 -2.51
C LEU A 89 -11.33 -18.64 -1.63
N HIS A 90 -10.35 -19.39 -2.12
CA HIS A 90 -9.08 -19.59 -1.41
C HIS A 90 -8.33 -18.27 -1.24
N TYR A 91 -8.31 -17.42 -2.26
CA TYR A 91 -7.69 -16.10 -2.19
C TYR A 91 -8.32 -15.24 -1.11
N ILE A 92 -9.66 -15.21 -1.00
CA ILE A 92 -10.38 -14.54 0.09
C ILE A 92 -9.93 -15.07 1.45
N GLY A 93 -9.80 -16.40 1.61
CA GLY A 93 -9.28 -16.99 2.83
C GLY A 93 -7.87 -16.52 3.19
N LEU A 94 -7.01 -16.31 2.19
CA LEU A 94 -5.65 -15.77 2.39
C LEU A 94 -5.64 -14.27 2.72
N LEU A 95 -6.73 -13.54 2.48
CA LEU A 95 -6.82 -12.10 2.78
C LEU A 95 -7.14 -11.79 4.24
N VAL A 96 -7.65 -12.76 5.01
CA VAL A 96 -8.15 -12.54 6.38
C VAL A 96 -7.10 -11.89 7.28
N ASP A 97 -5.84 -12.35 7.21
CA ASP A 97 -4.73 -11.82 8.02
C ASP A 97 -3.78 -10.93 7.19
N HIS A 98 -4.22 -10.49 6.00
CA HIS A 98 -3.37 -9.74 5.10
C HIS A 98 -3.48 -8.23 5.36
N HIS A 99 -2.36 -7.56 5.65
CA HIS A 99 -2.33 -6.12 5.94
C HIS A 99 -2.70 -5.19 4.77
N GLN A 100 -2.80 -5.71 3.55
CA GLN A 100 -3.08 -4.94 2.32
C GLN A 100 -4.11 -5.65 1.43
N PRO A 101 -5.33 -5.92 1.91
CA PRO A 101 -6.25 -6.80 1.22
C PRO A 101 -6.79 -6.19 -0.07
N GLU A 102 -7.14 -4.90 -0.07
CA GLU A 102 -7.68 -4.20 -1.25
C GLU A 102 -6.69 -4.16 -2.44
N LEU A 103 -5.40 -3.99 -2.13
CA LEU A 103 -4.35 -4.02 -3.16
C LEU A 103 -4.13 -5.43 -3.70
N ALA A 104 -4.24 -6.44 -2.83
CA ALA A 104 -4.15 -7.84 -3.23
C ALA A 104 -5.34 -8.24 -4.13
N GLU A 105 -6.55 -7.76 -3.84
CA GLU A 105 -7.74 -7.95 -4.70
C GLU A 105 -7.57 -7.28 -6.08
N THR A 106 -6.99 -6.08 -6.11
CA THR A 106 -6.68 -5.38 -7.37
C THR A 106 -5.65 -6.15 -8.21
N PHE A 107 -4.62 -6.68 -7.55
CA PHE A 107 -3.62 -7.53 -8.19
C PHE A 107 -4.23 -8.82 -8.74
N PHE A 108 -5.11 -9.46 -7.96
CA PHE A 108 -5.88 -10.62 -8.39
C PHE A 108 -6.65 -10.31 -9.67
N ASN A 109 -7.45 -9.23 -9.69
CA ASN A 109 -8.20 -8.82 -10.87
C ASN A 109 -7.30 -8.61 -12.08
N SER A 110 -6.15 -7.95 -11.89
CA SER A 110 -5.19 -7.67 -12.97
C SER A 110 -4.58 -8.94 -13.56
N VAL A 111 -4.24 -9.93 -12.73
CA VAL A 111 -3.71 -11.21 -13.20
C VAL A 111 -4.80 -12.05 -13.85
N THR A 112 -5.98 -12.15 -13.23
CA THR A 112 -7.12 -12.93 -13.74
C THR A 112 -7.59 -12.41 -15.09
N THR A 113 -7.77 -11.09 -15.24
CA THR A 113 -8.18 -10.48 -16.53
C THR A 113 -7.13 -10.60 -17.64
N LYS A 114 -5.88 -10.87 -17.29
CA LYS A 114 -4.79 -11.11 -18.25
C LYS A 114 -4.74 -12.56 -18.73
N ILE A 115 -5.08 -13.50 -17.86
CA ILE A 115 -5.12 -14.94 -18.16
C ILE A 115 -6.44 -15.31 -18.84
N LEU A 116 -7.56 -14.88 -18.24
CA LEU A 116 -8.90 -15.15 -18.73
C LEU A 116 -9.28 -14.12 -19.80
N HIS A 117 -9.55 -14.57 -21.02
CA HIS A 117 -9.99 -13.70 -22.10
C HIS A 117 -11.24 -12.87 -21.71
N ARG A 118 -11.33 -11.66 -22.27
CA ARG A 118 -12.35 -10.62 -22.03
C ARG A 118 -13.82 -11.05 -22.15
N THR A 119 -14.11 -12.28 -22.55
CA THR A 119 -15.47 -12.83 -22.58
C THR A 119 -15.95 -13.29 -21.20
N HIS A 120 -15.07 -13.36 -20.18
CA HIS A 120 -15.37 -13.90 -18.85
C HIS A 120 -15.61 -12.82 -17.77
N PHE A 121 -15.99 -11.59 -18.16
CA PHE A 121 -16.38 -10.54 -17.22
C PHE A 121 -17.77 -10.81 -16.62
N HIS A 122 -17.86 -11.86 -15.82
CA HIS A 122 -18.95 -12.08 -14.88
C HIS A 122 -18.43 -11.77 -13.48
N ASN A 123 -19.23 -11.07 -12.67
CA ASN A 123 -18.88 -10.63 -11.31
C ASN A 123 -18.38 -11.76 -10.39
N ASP A 124 -18.67 -13.02 -10.75
CA ASP A 124 -18.27 -14.20 -10.00
C ASP A 124 -16.75 -14.38 -9.93
N PHE A 125 -15.98 -13.92 -10.93
CA PHE A 125 -14.54 -14.21 -11.07
C PHE A 125 -13.59 -13.08 -10.68
N ILE A 126 -14.11 -11.89 -10.41
CA ILE A 126 -13.30 -10.71 -10.05
C ILE A 126 -13.85 -10.06 -8.77
N PHE A 127 -13.02 -9.30 -8.07
CA PHE A 127 -13.42 -8.48 -6.94
C PHE A 127 -14.03 -7.17 -7.44
N VAL A 128 -15.36 -7.10 -7.46
CA VAL A 128 -16.13 -5.86 -7.74
C VAL A 128 -16.40 -5.09 -6.46
N ARG A 129 -16.46 -5.80 -5.32
CA ARG A 129 -16.62 -5.26 -3.98
C ARG A 129 -15.50 -5.84 -3.11
N PRO A 130 -14.99 -5.08 -2.13
CA PRO A 130 -14.03 -5.60 -1.16
C PRO A 130 -14.59 -6.82 -0.44
N ALA A 131 -13.78 -7.86 -0.30
CA ALA A 131 -14.14 -9.08 0.42
C ALA A 131 -13.78 -9.01 1.91
N VAL A 132 -12.83 -8.15 2.29
CA VAL A 132 -12.36 -7.97 3.68
C VAL A 132 -12.45 -6.51 4.08
N SER A 133 -12.91 -6.23 5.32
CA SER A 133 -12.92 -4.88 5.89
C SER A 133 -11.51 -4.47 6.32
N THR A 134 -11.14 -3.23 6.04
CA THR A 134 -9.85 -2.64 6.46
C THR A 134 -9.93 -1.92 7.81
N GLU A 135 -11.11 -1.90 8.45
CA GLU A 135 -11.38 -1.12 9.67
C GLU A 135 -10.57 -1.62 10.90
N TYR A 136 -10.26 -2.91 10.97
CA TYR A 136 -9.62 -3.55 12.12
C TYR A 136 -8.22 -4.10 11.80
N ILE A 137 -7.54 -3.53 10.80
CA ILE A 137 -6.15 -3.91 10.51
C ILE A 137 -5.24 -3.23 11.52
N GLU A 138 -4.76 -4.00 12.49
CA GLU A 138 -3.75 -3.59 13.46
C GLU A 138 -2.36 -4.09 13.02
N ASN A 139 -1.33 -3.28 13.28
CA ASN A 139 0.05 -3.68 13.03
C ASN A 139 0.74 -3.97 14.36
N ASP A 140 0.73 -5.24 14.74
CA ASP A 140 1.30 -5.75 16.00
C ASP A 140 2.81 -5.99 15.93
N GLU A 141 3.48 -5.60 14.84
CA GLU A 141 4.94 -5.76 14.74
C GLU A 141 5.64 -4.99 15.87
N PRO A 142 6.57 -5.61 16.63
CA PRO A 142 7.23 -4.99 17.78
C PRO A 142 7.97 -3.67 17.50
N ALA A 143 8.25 -3.38 16.22
CA ALA A 143 8.93 -2.19 15.75
C ALA A 143 8.05 -1.29 14.86
N ALA A 144 6.73 -1.47 14.89
CA ALA A 144 5.79 -0.65 14.13
C ALA A 144 5.93 0.82 14.54
N LEU A 145 6.27 1.68 13.58
CA LEU A 145 6.25 3.12 13.77
C LEU A 145 4.82 3.63 13.60
N PRO A 146 4.37 4.60 14.40
CA PRO A 146 3.04 5.15 14.23
C PRO A 146 2.92 5.88 12.89
N THR A 147 1.80 5.71 12.20
CA THR A 147 1.51 6.36 10.91
C THR A 147 1.50 7.89 11.03
N TYR A 148 1.14 8.40 12.21
CA TYR A 148 1.17 9.83 12.52
C TYR A 148 1.62 10.05 13.97
N ARG A 149 2.11 11.27 14.26
CA ARG A 149 2.38 11.72 15.62
C ARG A 149 1.53 12.94 15.89
N ALA A 150 0.79 12.94 16.99
CA ALA A 150 0.02 14.09 17.44
C ALA A 150 0.90 15.00 18.32
N TYR A 151 0.75 16.31 18.12
CA TYR A 151 1.39 17.34 18.95
C TYR A 151 0.30 18.25 19.50
N TYR A 152 0.44 18.68 20.74
CA TYR A 152 -0.55 19.49 21.46
C TYR A 152 0.08 20.82 21.92
N PRO A 153 0.37 21.76 20.99
CA PRO A 153 0.97 23.03 21.34
C PRO A 153 -0.03 23.96 22.06
N SER A 154 0.50 24.79 22.94
CA SER A 154 -0.12 26.05 23.38
C SER A 154 0.27 27.18 22.43
N ARG A 155 -0.39 28.34 22.57
CA ARG A 155 0.03 29.55 21.83
C ARG A 155 1.48 29.96 22.10
N SER A 156 1.95 29.75 23.33
CA SER A 156 3.30 30.14 23.75
C SER A 156 4.41 29.20 23.25
N ASN A 157 4.11 27.94 22.94
CA ASN A 157 5.11 26.96 22.50
C ASN A 157 4.90 26.47 21.05
N LEU A 158 3.99 27.11 20.31
CA LEU A 158 3.66 26.70 18.94
C LEU A 158 4.89 26.74 18.02
N HIS A 159 5.73 27.78 18.13
CA HIS A 159 6.94 27.89 17.31
C HIS A 159 7.92 26.72 17.55
N SER A 160 8.26 26.43 18.81
CA SER A 160 9.13 25.31 19.17
C SER A 160 8.51 23.95 18.80
N THR A 161 7.17 23.85 18.84
CA THR A 161 6.47 22.64 18.43
C THR A 161 6.58 22.42 16.92
N LEU A 162 6.46 23.49 16.11
CA LEU A 162 6.68 23.41 14.66
C LEU A 162 8.11 22.95 14.33
N GLN A 163 9.12 23.45 15.04
CA GLN A 163 10.49 22.97 14.88
C GLN A 163 10.61 21.47 15.22
N ALA A 164 10.06 21.05 16.36
CA ALA A 164 10.07 19.64 16.78
C ALA A 164 9.35 18.71 15.78
N VAL A 165 8.28 19.18 15.13
CA VAL A 165 7.58 18.45 14.06
C VAL A 165 8.54 18.17 12.90
N ILE A 166 9.28 19.19 12.46
CA ILE A 166 10.22 19.06 11.34
C ILE A 166 11.44 18.20 11.73
N ASP A 167 12.00 18.40 12.91
CA ASP A 167 13.14 17.62 13.41
C ASP A 167 12.82 16.12 13.55
N ASN A 168 11.57 15.78 13.86
CA ASN A 168 11.14 14.39 13.99
C ASN A 168 11.14 13.61 12.66
N PHE A 169 11.24 14.28 11.50
CA PHE A 169 11.53 13.59 10.22
C PHE A 169 12.97 13.06 10.15
N ARG A 170 13.87 13.54 11.02
CA ARG A 170 15.27 13.09 11.14
C ARG A 170 16.01 13.08 9.80
N LEU A 171 15.82 14.16 9.03
CA LEU A 171 16.55 14.37 7.79
C LEU A 171 18.04 14.58 8.12
N GLN A 172 18.92 13.95 7.35
CA GLN A 172 20.38 14.07 7.54
C GLN A 172 20.98 15.33 6.90
N ARG A 173 20.18 16.08 6.14
CA ARG A 173 20.59 17.37 5.57
C ARG A 173 20.22 18.49 6.51
N GLU A 174 21.18 19.40 6.72
CA GLU A 174 20.95 20.63 7.46
C GLU A 174 19.95 21.52 6.73
N PHE A 175 19.10 22.18 7.51
CA PHE A 175 18.27 23.28 7.02
C PHE A 175 19.15 24.53 6.90
N GLU A 176 18.86 25.37 5.91
CA GLU A 176 19.52 26.68 5.79
C GLU A 176 19.27 27.53 7.04
N ASP A 177 18.01 27.65 7.46
CA ASP A 177 17.61 28.28 8.72
C ASP A 177 16.22 27.79 9.17
N LEU A 178 16.19 26.70 9.93
CA LEU A 178 14.94 26.10 10.40
C LEU A 178 14.12 27.05 11.31
N ALA A 179 14.81 27.89 12.10
CA ALA A 179 14.15 28.80 13.04
C ALA A 179 13.40 29.90 12.28
N ARG A 180 14.04 30.48 11.26
CA ARG A 180 13.43 31.46 10.34
C ARG A 180 12.25 30.87 9.59
N ASP A 181 12.43 29.69 8.98
CA ASP A 181 11.41 29.10 8.12
C ASP A 181 10.17 28.69 8.94
N THR A 182 10.36 28.15 10.15
CA THR A 182 9.24 27.86 11.07
C THR A 182 8.57 29.12 11.63
N ALA A 183 9.30 30.24 11.78
CA ALA A 183 8.71 31.52 12.15
C ALA A 183 7.81 32.08 11.03
N GLN A 184 8.18 31.88 9.76
CA GLN A 184 7.33 32.24 8.62
C GLN A 184 6.03 31.42 8.59
N VAL A 185 6.12 30.11 8.87
CA VAL A 185 4.95 29.23 8.99
C VAL A 185 4.04 29.71 10.14
N LEU A 186 4.62 30.04 11.29
CA LEU A 186 3.86 30.58 12.43
C LEU A 186 3.13 31.88 12.04
N ALA A 187 3.83 32.84 11.43
CA ALA A 187 3.24 34.11 11.00
C ALA A 187 2.09 33.92 9.99
N ALA A 188 2.14 32.88 9.15
CA ALA A 188 1.08 32.55 8.21
C ALA A 188 -0.14 31.87 8.87
N ILE A 189 0.09 31.09 9.93
CA ILE A 189 -0.96 30.34 10.64
C ILE A 189 -1.64 31.20 11.70
N GLU A 190 -0.89 32.04 12.41
CA GLU A 190 -1.36 32.79 13.58
C GLU A 190 -2.65 33.60 13.33
N PRO A 191 -2.80 34.37 12.23
CA PRO A 191 -4.05 35.08 11.94
C PRO A 191 -5.26 34.15 11.79
N ARG A 192 -5.05 32.92 11.32
CA ARG A 192 -6.12 31.94 11.07
C ARG A 192 -6.59 31.27 12.36
N ILE A 193 -5.69 31.13 13.33
CA ILE A 193 -5.98 30.48 14.62
C ILE A 193 -6.21 31.48 15.75
N ALA A 194 -5.99 32.78 15.53
CA ALA A 194 -6.09 33.83 16.54
C ALA A 194 -7.45 33.84 17.26
N HIS A 195 -8.54 33.59 16.53
CA HIS A 195 -9.91 33.55 17.05
C HIS A 195 -10.38 32.15 17.45
N MET A 196 -9.55 31.12 17.26
CA MET A 196 -9.90 29.75 17.65
C MET A 196 -9.74 29.57 19.15
N THR A 197 -10.77 28.99 19.77
CA THR A 197 -10.68 28.52 21.16
C THR A 197 -9.91 27.21 21.16
N LEU A 198 -8.76 27.19 21.84
CA LEU A 198 -8.01 25.96 22.06
C LEU A 198 -8.84 25.05 22.96
N ARG A 199 -9.19 23.86 22.47
CA ARG A 199 -9.80 22.81 23.26
C ARG A 199 -8.76 21.72 23.48
N ALA A 200 -8.72 21.17 24.69
CA ALA A 200 -8.07 19.88 24.86
C ALA A 200 -8.82 18.89 23.95
N ASN A 201 -8.11 18.08 23.16
CA ASN A 201 -8.75 16.90 22.58
C ASN A 201 -9.24 16.08 23.78
N PHE A 202 -10.56 15.92 23.90
CA PHE A 202 -11.13 14.96 24.83
C PHE A 202 -10.53 13.60 24.44
N GLN A 203 -9.68 13.07 25.31
CA GLN A 203 -9.37 11.64 25.34
C GLN A 203 -10.60 10.91 25.87
#